data_AF-A0A846J5J7-F1
#
_entry.id   AF-A0A846J5J7-F1
#
_cell.length_a   1.000
_cell.length_b   1.000
_cell.length_c   1.000
_cell.angle_alpha   90.00
_cell.angle_beta   90.00
_cell.angle_gamma   90.00
#
_symmetry.space_group_name_H-M   'P 1'
#
loop_
_entity.id
_entity.type
_entity.pdbx_description
1 polymer ?
#
loop_
_entity_poly.entity_id
_entity_poly.type
_entity_poly.pdbx_seq_one_letter_code
_entity_poly.pdbx_strand_id
1 'polypeptide(L)'
;MKIFLYTFMSLLFFSSFAFLLTAGKFIYHHKYGKAVFKINRNKYKKSKIAKKEFLMTVSPFKDENNNVYLPLKYVADSLGIKLYNDEEYSVIIKVMDKNVKANKEGIFIENSSTNLNTKIDKNIKIRNNELMLPQSYIKDIFEVNIEIDNKTGEVILK
;
A
#
# COMPACT_ATOMS: atom_id res chain seq x y z
N MET A 1 -26.15 34.44 22.53
CA MET A 1 -24.93 34.90 21.82
C MET A 1 -23.64 34.24 22.35
N LYS A 2 -23.35 34.27 23.65
CA LYS A 2 -22.12 33.67 24.23
C LYS A 2 -21.98 32.15 23.96
N ILE A 3 -23.06 31.38 24.11
CA ILE A 3 -23.05 29.93 23.86
C ILE A 3 -22.65 29.60 22.40
N PHE A 4 -23.22 30.32 21.43
CA PHE A 4 -22.87 30.18 20.01
C PHE A 4 -21.40 30.50 19.72
N LEU A 5 -20.84 31.52 20.40
CA LEU A 5 -19.44 31.87 20.27
C LEU A 5 -18.51 30.78 20.83
N TYR A 6 -18.84 30.21 22.00
CA TYR A 6 -18.05 29.11 22.58
C TYR A 6 -18.12 27.84 21.74
N THR A 7 -19.29 27.49 21.19
CA THR A 7 -19.40 26.35 20.27
C THR A 7 -18.63 26.56 18.99
N PHE A 8 -18.64 27.78 18.44
CA PHE A 8 -17.87 28.12 17.23
C PHE A 8 -16.36 28.04 17.49
N MET A 9 -15.88 28.61 18.60
CA MET A 9 -14.46 28.55 18.98
C MET A 9 -14.00 27.12 19.28
N SER A 10 -14.85 26.30 19.91
CA SER A 10 -14.57 24.88 20.13
C SER A 10 -14.44 24.11 18.81
N LEU A 11 -15.32 24.38 17.84
CA LEU A 11 -15.27 23.77 16.51
C LEU A 11 -13.98 24.15 15.77
N LEU A 12 -13.59 25.43 15.81
CA LEU A 12 -12.34 25.92 15.22
C LEU A 12 -11.11 25.30 15.87
N PHE A 13 -11.11 25.16 17.19
CA PHE A 13 -10.00 24.54 17.91
C PHE A 13 -9.88 23.06 17.53
N PHE A 14 -11.01 22.34 17.48
CA PHE A 14 -11.04 20.94 17.08
C PHE A 14 -10.57 20.74 15.64
N SER A 15 -11.02 21.57 14.70
CA SER A 15 -10.61 21.49 13.30
C SER A 15 -9.11 21.78 13.12
N SER A 16 -8.59 22.80 13.83
CA SER A 16 -7.17 23.15 13.83
C SER A 16 -6.30 22.03 14.40
N PHE A 17 -6.74 21.42 15.51
CA PHE A 17 -6.06 20.28 16.11
C PHE A 17 -6.06 19.05 15.20
N ALA A 18 -7.21 18.73 14.59
CA ALA A 18 -7.31 17.64 13.61
C ALA A 18 -6.41 17.88 12.39
N PHE A 19 -6.31 19.13 11.92
CA PHE A 19 -5.41 19.51 10.83
C PHE A 19 -3.95 19.28 11.19
N LEU A 20 -3.51 19.72 12.38
CA LEU A 20 -2.14 19.50 12.86
C LEU A 20 -1.80 18.01 12.96
N LEU A 21 -2.70 17.18 13.49
CA LEU A 21 -2.52 15.74 13.54
C LEU A 21 -2.37 15.13 12.13
N THR A 22 -3.17 15.60 11.18
CA THR A 22 -3.14 15.13 9.80
C THR A 22 -1.84 15.54 9.10
N ALA A 23 -1.41 16.80 9.27
CA ALA A 23 -0.14 17.30 8.76
C ALA A 23 1.05 16.54 9.36
N GLY A 24 1.03 16.27 10.67
CA GLY A 24 2.06 15.46 11.33
C GLY A 24 2.17 14.04 10.77
N LYS A 25 1.03 13.37 10.56
CA LYS A 25 0.98 12.05 9.90
C LYS A 25 1.52 12.11 8.47
N PHE A 26 1.14 13.13 7.71
CA PHE A 26 1.63 13.32 6.35
C PHE A 26 3.15 13.45 6.30
N ILE A 27 3.73 14.34 7.11
CA ILE A 27 5.18 14.54 7.21
C ILE A 27 5.88 13.25 7.61
N TYR A 28 5.32 12.52 8.59
CA TYR A 28 5.85 11.24 9.03
C TYR A 28 5.93 10.23 7.89
N HIS A 29 4.83 10.02 7.15
CA HIS A 29 4.78 9.06 6.05
C HIS A 29 5.64 9.48 4.85
N HIS A 30 5.71 10.78 4.57
CA HIS A 30 6.58 11.31 3.53
C HIS A 30 8.07 11.05 3.84
N LYS A 31 8.47 11.22 5.10
CA LYS A 31 9.87 11.05 5.53
C LYS A 31 10.26 9.59 5.74
N TYR A 32 9.40 8.79 6.38
CA TYR A 32 9.74 7.46 6.87
C TYR A 32 9.03 6.31 6.13
N GLY A 33 8.10 6.62 5.22
CA GLY A 33 7.26 5.63 4.55
C GLY A 33 6.15 5.07 5.44
N LYS A 34 5.19 4.41 4.79
CA LYS A 34 4.11 3.60 5.38
C LYS A 34 4.47 2.12 5.48
N ALA A 35 5.37 1.66 4.62
CA ALA A 35 5.89 0.31 4.66
C ALA A 35 7.32 0.26 4.11
N VAL A 36 8.15 -0.60 4.70
CA VAL A 36 9.52 -0.87 4.25
C VAL A 36 9.70 -2.37 4.12
N PHE A 37 9.91 -2.80 2.89
CA PHE A 37 10.26 -4.15 2.53
C PHE A 37 11.76 -4.22 2.26
N LYS A 38 12.37 -5.40 2.39
CA LYS A 38 13.76 -5.61 2.00
C LYS A 38 13.86 -6.77 1.03
N ILE A 39 14.55 -6.55 -0.09
CA ILE A 39 14.77 -7.57 -1.11
C ILE A 39 15.46 -8.78 -0.49
N ASN A 40 14.99 -9.98 -0.84
CA ASN A 40 15.44 -11.28 -0.35
C ASN A 40 15.25 -11.49 1.16
N ARG A 41 14.46 -10.65 1.85
CA ARG A 41 14.10 -10.83 3.25
C ARG A 41 12.60 -11.00 3.41
N ASN A 42 12.19 -12.01 4.16
CA ASN A 42 10.80 -12.36 4.42
C ASN A 42 10.19 -11.56 5.58
N LYS A 43 10.64 -10.33 5.79
CA LYS A 43 10.15 -9.43 6.85
C LYS A 43 9.94 -8.03 6.32
N TYR A 44 8.93 -7.35 6.84
CA TYR A 44 8.65 -5.94 6.53
C TYR A 44 8.45 -5.11 7.81
N LYS A 45 8.55 -3.79 7.68
CA LYS A 45 8.32 -2.80 8.75
C LYS A 45 7.26 -1.80 8.32
N LYS A 46 6.53 -1.19 9.27
CA LYS A 46 5.53 -0.13 8.98
C LYS A 46 6.13 1.27 8.80
N SER A 47 7.45 1.43 8.95
CA SER A 47 8.20 2.63 8.57
C SER A 47 9.71 2.36 8.71
N LYS A 48 10.55 3.25 8.19
CA LYS A 48 12.02 3.17 8.33
C LYS A 48 12.49 3.13 9.79
N ILE A 49 11.79 3.83 10.68
CA ILE A 49 12.16 3.95 12.10
C ILE A 49 11.46 2.92 12.99
N ALA A 50 10.55 2.12 12.43
CA ALA A 50 9.87 1.09 13.20
C ALA A 50 10.84 -0.03 13.60
N LYS A 51 10.85 -0.36 14.90
CA LYS A 51 11.63 -1.49 15.43
C LYS A 51 10.94 -2.83 15.19
N LYS A 52 9.60 -2.84 15.20
CA LYS A 52 8.80 -4.05 15.00
C LYS A 52 8.86 -4.49 13.54
N GLU A 53 9.21 -5.75 13.34
CA GLU A 53 9.17 -6.43 12.05
C GLU A 53 7.97 -7.40 12.00
N PHE A 54 7.40 -7.56 10.81
CA PHE A 54 6.30 -8.46 10.52
C PHE A 54 6.78 -9.53 9.53
N LEU A 55 6.42 -10.79 9.78
CA LEU A 55 6.83 -11.92 8.94
C LEU A 55 5.98 -12.00 7.67
N MET A 56 6.60 -12.49 6.60
CA MET A 56 5.97 -12.81 5.33
C MET A 56 6.31 -14.25 4.95
N THR A 57 5.40 -14.91 4.22
CA THR A 57 5.60 -16.25 3.65
C THR A 57 6.49 -16.23 2.40
N VAL A 58 6.71 -15.05 1.82
CA VAL A 58 7.52 -14.85 0.61
C VAL A 58 8.35 -13.57 0.73
N SER A 59 9.56 -13.60 0.16
CA SER A 59 10.44 -12.43 0.10
C SER A 59 10.25 -11.65 -1.20
N PRO A 60 10.28 -10.31 -1.17
CA PRO A 60 10.48 -9.49 -2.37
C PRO A 60 11.75 -9.90 -3.11
N PHE A 61 11.76 -9.77 -4.43
CA PHE A 61 12.92 -10.12 -5.25
C PHE A 61 13.08 -9.17 -6.44
N LYS A 62 14.26 -9.19 -7.06
CA LYS A 62 14.51 -8.56 -8.37
C LYS A 62 14.46 -9.61 -9.46
N ASP A 63 13.90 -9.27 -10.61
CA ASP A 63 14.07 -10.07 -11.82
C ASP A 63 15.36 -9.69 -12.59
N GLU A 64 15.58 -10.37 -13.71
CA GLU A 64 16.73 -10.16 -14.60
C GLU A 64 16.80 -8.73 -15.16
N ASN A 65 15.66 -8.04 -15.23
CA ASN A 65 15.54 -6.66 -15.70
C ASN A 65 15.60 -5.64 -14.55
N ASN A 66 16.03 -6.05 -13.36
CA ASN A 66 16.05 -5.24 -12.13
C ASN A 66 14.67 -4.73 -11.66
N ASN A 67 13.57 -5.27 -12.16
CA ASN A 67 12.26 -4.95 -11.65
C ASN A 67 12.09 -5.59 -10.27
N VAL A 68 11.69 -4.79 -9.29
CA VAL A 68 11.39 -5.26 -7.94
C VAL A 68 9.97 -5.79 -7.90
N TYR A 69 9.82 -7.03 -7.46
CA TYR A 69 8.54 -7.68 -7.23
C TYR A 69 8.22 -7.69 -5.74
N LEU A 70 7.03 -7.23 -5.39
CA LEU A 70 6.50 -7.19 -4.04
C LEU A 70 5.30 -8.12 -3.91
N PRO A 71 5.11 -8.75 -2.74
CA PRO A 71 3.94 -9.60 -2.51
C PRO A 71 2.69 -8.76 -2.26
N LEU A 72 1.70 -8.90 -3.12
CA LEU A 72 0.49 -8.08 -3.15
C LEU A 72 -0.25 -8.05 -1.80
N LYS A 73 -0.45 -9.23 -1.20
CA LYS A 73 -1.13 -9.41 0.08
C LYS A 73 -0.47 -8.62 1.21
N TYR A 74 0.84 -8.75 1.37
CA TYR A 74 1.56 -8.05 2.46
C TYR A 74 1.69 -6.55 2.18
N VAL A 75 1.72 -6.13 0.91
CA VAL A 75 1.62 -4.71 0.57
C VAL A 75 0.28 -4.14 1.05
N ALA A 76 -0.85 -4.77 0.69
CA ALA A 76 -2.16 -4.31 1.13
C ALA A 76 -2.29 -4.28 2.66
N ASP A 77 -1.88 -5.35 3.35
CA ASP A 77 -1.88 -5.43 4.82
C ASP A 77 -1.02 -4.33 5.46
N SER A 78 0.17 -4.08 4.90
CA SER A 78 1.08 -3.05 5.41
C SER A 78 0.49 -1.63 5.31
N LEU A 79 -0.36 -1.39 4.31
CA LEU A 79 -1.08 -0.14 4.10
C LEU A 79 -2.41 -0.07 4.88
N GLY A 80 -2.76 -1.13 5.64
CA GLY A 80 -4.00 -1.20 6.41
C GLY A 80 -5.25 -1.46 5.55
N ILE A 81 -5.07 -2.00 4.35
CA ILE A 81 -6.15 -2.28 3.40
C ILE A 81 -6.68 -3.68 3.65
N LYS A 82 -8.01 -3.80 3.71
CA LYS A 82 -8.68 -5.09 3.90
C LYS A 82 -8.61 -5.93 2.64
N LEU A 83 -8.31 -7.20 2.82
CA LEU A 83 -8.29 -8.23 1.80
C LEU A 83 -9.50 -9.13 1.96
N TYR A 84 -10.13 -9.47 0.84
CA TYR A 84 -11.22 -10.44 0.80
C TYR A 84 -10.75 -11.60 -0.08
N ASN A 85 -10.98 -12.82 0.39
CA ASN A 85 -10.75 -14.01 -0.43
C ASN A 85 -12.05 -14.37 -1.13
N ASP A 86 -11.94 -14.86 -2.35
CA ASP A 86 -13.05 -15.29 -3.18
C ASP A 86 -12.68 -16.63 -3.83
N GLU A 87 -13.68 -17.44 -4.19
CA GLU A 87 -13.41 -18.77 -4.78
C GLU A 87 -12.86 -18.67 -6.22
N GLU A 88 -13.27 -17.64 -6.96
CA GLU A 88 -12.83 -17.39 -8.34
C GLU A 88 -11.52 -16.57 -8.37
N TYR A 89 -11.35 -15.67 -7.39
CA TYR A 89 -10.18 -14.78 -7.30
C TYR A 89 -9.33 -15.05 -6.07
N SER A 90 -8.02 -15.24 -6.28
CA SER A 90 -7.08 -15.49 -5.18
C SER A 90 -7.06 -14.37 -4.15
N VAL A 91 -7.26 -13.11 -4.57
CA VAL A 91 -7.37 -11.94 -3.69
C VAL A 91 -8.29 -10.87 -4.30
N ILE A 92 -9.17 -10.29 -3.49
CA ILE A 92 -9.90 -9.05 -3.79
C ILE A 92 -9.45 -7.94 -2.84
N ILE A 93 -9.13 -6.78 -3.39
CA ILE A 93 -8.63 -5.60 -2.67
C ILE A 93 -9.51 -4.41 -3.02
N LYS A 94 -10.05 -3.74 -2.00
CA LYS A 94 -10.77 -2.48 -2.19
C LYS A 94 -9.88 -1.32 -1.77
N VAL A 95 -9.44 -0.51 -2.74
CA VAL A 95 -8.56 0.64 -2.53
C VAL A 95 -9.23 1.87 -3.10
N MET A 96 -9.66 2.80 -2.24
CA MET A 96 -10.36 4.02 -2.67
C MET A 96 -11.61 3.69 -3.53
N ASP A 97 -11.60 4.09 -4.79
CA ASP A 97 -12.62 3.84 -5.82
C ASP A 97 -12.28 2.64 -6.72
N LYS A 98 -11.22 1.90 -6.43
CA LYS A 98 -10.77 0.72 -7.17
C LYS A 98 -11.17 -0.56 -6.48
N ASN A 99 -11.77 -1.45 -7.25
CA ASN A 99 -11.97 -2.85 -6.90
C ASN A 99 -10.97 -3.68 -7.70
N VAL A 100 -9.98 -4.24 -7.00
CA VAL A 100 -8.88 -4.99 -7.62
C VAL A 100 -9.08 -6.46 -7.32
N LYS A 101 -9.33 -7.26 -8.36
CA LYS A 101 -9.44 -8.71 -8.28
C LYS A 101 -8.21 -9.32 -8.92
N ALA A 102 -7.49 -10.16 -8.20
CA ALA A 102 -6.23 -10.73 -8.67
C ALA A 102 -6.25 -12.25 -8.54
N ASN A 103 -5.87 -12.93 -9.60
CA ASN A 103 -5.67 -14.37 -9.64
C ASN A 103 -4.37 -14.68 -10.40
N LYS A 104 -4.17 -15.97 -10.72
CA LYS A 104 -2.98 -16.43 -11.46
C LYS A 104 -2.96 -15.97 -12.92
N GLU A 105 -4.12 -15.67 -13.50
CA GLU A 105 -4.31 -15.32 -14.91
C GLU A 105 -4.19 -13.82 -15.15
N GLY A 106 -4.43 -13.00 -14.14
CA GLY A 106 -4.44 -11.56 -14.29
C GLY A 106 -4.86 -10.79 -13.05
N ILE A 107 -4.70 -9.47 -13.13
CA ILE A 107 -5.31 -8.50 -12.23
C ILE A 107 -6.37 -7.74 -13.01
N PHE A 108 -7.57 -7.70 -12.47
CA PHE A 108 -8.68 -6.92 -12.97
C PHE A 108 -8.90 -5.74 -12.03
N ILE A 109 -8.82 -4.53 -12.57
CA ILE A 109 -9.02 -3.29 -11.82
C ILE A 109 -10.26 -2.62 -12.39
N GLU A 110 -11.31 -2.56 -11.58
CA GLU A 110 -12.53 -1.82 -11.86
C GLU A 110 -12.49 -0.51 -11.09
N ASN A 111 -12.58 0.63 -11.79
CA ASN A 111 -12.64 1.95 -11.18
C ASN A 111 -14.08 2.47 -11.17
N SER A 112 -14.69 2.60 -9.99
CA SER A 112 -16.08 3.02 -9.85
C SER A 112 -16.33 4.49 -10.20
N SER A 113 -15.30 5.34 -10.14
CA SER A 113 -15.44 6.77 -10.45
C SER A 113 -15.46 7.06 -11.95
N THR A 114 -14.74 6.24 -12.73
CA THR A 114 -14.53 6.44 -14.17
C THR A 114 -15.22 5.39 -15.03
N ASN A 115 -15.75 4.33 -14.42
CA ASN A 115 -16.27 3.13 -15.10
C ASN A 115 -15.26 2.47 -16.05
N LEU A 116 -13.96 2.71 -15.82
CA LEU A 116 -12.90 2.09 -16.59
C LEU A 116 -12.49 0.76 -15.98
N ASN A 117 -12.40 -0.25 -16.83
CA ASN A 117 -11.95 -1.59 -16.49
C ASN A 117 -10.60 -1.86 -17.14
N THR A 118 -9.58 -2.12 -16.33
CA THR A 118 -8.24 -2.45 -16.79
C THR A 118 -7.93 -3.90 -16.44
N LYS A 119 -7.52 -4.68 -17.43
CA LYS A 119 -6.95 -6.01 -17.20
C LYS A 119 -5.44 -5.95 -17.39
N ILE A 120 -4.72 -6.49 -16.42
CA ILE A 120 -3.27 -6.64 -16.44
C ILE A 120 -2.97 -8.13 -16.40
N ASP A 121 -2.52 -8.67 -17.53
CA ASP A 121 -2.33 -10.10 -17.77
C ASP A 121 -0.85 -10.48 -17.96
N LYS A 122 0.07 -9.50 -17.89
CA LYS A 122 1.51 -9.72 -18.05
C LYS A 122 2.26 -9.42 -16.75
N ASN A 123 3.41 -10.08 -16.58
CA ASN A 123 4.36 -9.83 -15.48
C ASN A 123 3.82 -10.08 -14.06
N ILE A 124 2.85 -10.97 -13.89
CA ILE A 124 2.49 -11.50 -12.57
C ILE A 124 3.35 -12.75 -12.31
N LYS A 125 3.96 -12.83 -11.13
CA LYS A 125 4.73 -14.00 -10.71
C LYS A 125 4.09 -14.62 -9.48
N ILE A 126 4.20 -15.95 -9.34
CA ILE A 126 3.71 -16.67 -8.17
C ILE A 126 4.91 -17.28 -7.46
N ARG A 127 5.04 -17.02 -6.16
CA ARG A 127 6.05 -17.66 -5.29
C ARG A 127 5.44 -17.99 -3.95
N ASN A 128 5.66 -19.20 -3.44
CA ASN A 128 5.06 -19.70 -2.20
C ASN A 128 3.54 -19.46 -2.12
N ASN A 129 2.84 -19.68 -3.24
CA ASN A 129 1.40 -19.46 -3.39
C ASN A 129 0.92 -18.01 -3.17
N GLU A 130 1.85 -17.04 -3.21
CA GLU A 130 1.55 -15.60 -3.10
C GLU A 130 1.74 -14.91 -4.46
N LEU A 131 0.86 -13.96 -4.76
CA LEU A 131 0.94 -13.11 -5.96
C LEU A 131 2.02 -12.04 -5.77
N MET A 132 2.99 -12.05 -6.68
CA MET A 132 4.13 -11.14 -6.70
C MET A 132 3.98 -10.20 -7.90
N LEU A 133 3.91 -8.90 -7.63
CA LEU A 133 3.70 -7.88 -8.65
C LEU A 133 4.90 -6.95 -8.77
N PRO A 134 5.23 -6.48 -9.99
CA PRO A 134 6.24 -5.47 -10.17
C PRO A 134 5.82 -4.18 -9.45
N GLN A 135 6.83 -3.45 -8.97
CA GLN A 135 6.64 -2.19 -8.24
C GLN A 135 5.76 -1.17 -8.98
N SER A 136 5.79 -1.15 -10.32
CA SER A 136 4.93 -0.26 -11.12
C SER A 136 3.45 -0.53 -10.86
N TYR A 137 3.03 -1.79 -10.87
CA TYR A 137 1.64 -2.15 -10.59
C TYR A 137 1.25 -1.86 -9.15
N ILE A 138 2.17 -2.06 -8.21
CA ILE A 138 1.94 -1.66 -6.81
C ILE A 138 1.71 -0.15 -6.69
N LYS A 139 2.54 0.65 -7.36
CA LYS A 139 2.37 2.11 -7.41
C LYS A 139 1.00 2.50 -7.98
N ASP A 140 0.58 1.89 -9.07
CA ASP A 140 -0.67 2.25 -9.76
C ASP A 140 -1.93 1.78 -9.02
N ILE A 141 -1.90 0.57 -8.44
CA ILE A 141 -3.02 0.00 -7.68
C ILE A 141 -3.24 0.78 -6.39
N PHE A 142 -2.18 1.02 -5.63
CA PHE A 142 -2.27 1.60 -4.28
C PHE A 142 -2.06 3.12 -4.23
N GLU A 143 -1.72 3.75 -5.36
CA GLU A 143 -1.42 5.18 -5.47
C GLU A 143 -0.35 5.65 -4.48
N VAL A 144 0.68 4.80 -4.30
CA VAL A 144 1.81 5.05 -3.41
C VAL A 144 3.07 5.37 -4.19
N ASN A 145 3.92 6.24 -3.64
CA ASN A 145 5.26 6.42 -4.18
C ASN A 145 6.16 5.29 -3.67
N ILE A 146 7.00 4.74 -4.54
CA ILE A 146 7.94 3.67 -4.20
C ILE A 146 9.36 4.19 -4.40
N GLU A 147 10.14 4.17 -3.34
CA GLU A 147 11.57 4.45 -3.35
C GLU A 147 12.36 3.16 -3.11
N ILE A 148 13.37 2.89 -3.93
CA ILE A 148 14.29 1.77 -3.73
C ILE A 148 15.65 2.32 -3.32
N ASP A 149 16.14 1.88 -2.17
CA ASP A 149 17.52 2.11 -1.76
C ASP A 149 18.41 0.96 -2.29
N ASN A 150 19.21 1.27 -3.30
CA ASN A 150 20.10 0.31 -3.95
C ASN A 150 21.23 -0.19 -3.04
N LYS A 151 21.61 0.54 -1.99
CA LYS A 151 22.66 0.12 -1.05
C LYS A 151 22.15 -0.89 -0.05
N THR A 152 20.96 -0.63 0.50
CA THR A 152 20.38 -1.46 1.57
C THR A 152 19.45 -2.55 1.06
N GLY A 153 18.98 -2.42 -0.19
CA GLY A 153 17.96 -3.28 -0.79
C GLY A 153 16.56 -3.01 -0.23
N GLU A 154 16.35 -1.88 0.44
CA GLU A 154 15.06 -1.48 0.98
C GLU A 154 14.13 -0.93 -0.11
N VAL A 155 12.85 -1.26 -0.01
CA VAL A 155 11.78 -0.81 -0.88
C VAL A 155 10.75 -0.13 0.02
N ILE A 156 10.60 1.18 -0.14
CA ILE A 156 9.86 2.04 0.79
C ILE A 156 8.62 2.57 0.07
N LEU A 157 7.45 2.27 0.62
CA LEU A 157 6.16 2.77 0.14
C LEU A 157 5.79 4.03 0.92
N LYS A 158 5.45 5.12 0.23
CA LYS A 158 5.08 6.42 0.81
C LYS A 158 3.66 6.80 0.41
#